data_AF-A0A3B6LK06-F1
#
_entry.id   AF-A0A3B6LK06-F1
#
_cell.length_a   1.000
_cell.length_b   1.000
_cell.length_c   1.000
_cell.angle_alpha   90.00
_cell.angle_beta   90.00
_cell.angle_gamma   90.00
#
_symmetry.space_group_name_H-M   'P 1'
#
loop_
_entity.id
_entity.type
_entity.pdbx_description
1 polymer ?
#
loop_
_entity_poly.entity_id
_entity_poly.type
_entity_poly.pdbx_seq_one_letter_code
_entity_poly.pdbx_strand_id
1 'polypeptide(L)'
;MASSGSMTRPPCANQEDMPNKWEDASLDKVKEKDVNIPQCWCADVCKVKVSTYRKKSWTEGRRYFVCPNYAYDRALPTNAYDQPPVSSRSKMLL
;
A
#
# COMPACT_ATOMS: atom_id res chain seq x y z
N MET A 1 -21.23 24.12 -15.39
CA MET A 1 -20.99 22.85 -16.12
C MET A 1 -19.62 22.35 -15.71
N ALA A 2 -19.55 21.25 -14.94
CA ALA A 2 -18.28 20.60 -14.64
C ALA A 2 -17.89 19.79 -15.88
N SER A 3 -16.71 20.09 -16.43
CA SER A 3 -16.16 19.41 -17.59
C SER A 3 -16.08 17.91 -17.30
N SER A 4 -16.70 17.09 -18.16
CA SER A 4 -16.57 15.64 -18.14
C SER A 4 -15.17 15.31 -18.68
N GLY A 5 -14.17 15.50 -17.81
CA GLY A 5 -12.82 15.04 -18.09
C GLY A 5 -12.87 13.54 -18.30
N SER A 6 -12.37 13.08 -19.45
CA SER A 6 -12.11 11.67 -19.72
C SER A 6 -11.50 11.04 -18.46
N MET A 7 -12.24 10.15 -17.78
CA MET A 7 -11.70 9.35 -16.70
C MET A 7 -10.80 8.26 -17.29
N THR A 8 -9.73 8.66 -17.97
CA THR A 8 -8.67 7.73 -18.33
C THR A 8 -8.06 7.31 -16.99
N ARG A 9 -8.46 6.14 -16.48
CA ARG A 9 -7.93 5.58 -15.24
C ARG A 9 -6.41 5.48 -15.41
N PRO A 10 -5.61 6.21 -14.61
CA PRO A 10 -4.16 6.13 -14.76
C PRO A 10 -3.72 4.70 -14.48
N PRO A 11 -2.83 4.12 -15.32
CA PRO A 11 -2.32 2.78 -15.09
C PRO A 11 -1.59 2.73 -13.75
N CYS A 12 -1.62 1.57 -13.08
CA CYS A 12 -0.82 1.40 -11.88
C CYS A 12 0.68 1.39 -12.23
N ALA A 13 1.37 2.53 -12.07
CA ALA A 13 2.82 2.62 -12.28
C ALA A 13 3.52 3.81 -11.60
N ASN A 14 2.83 4.73 -10.93
CA ASN A 14 3.52 5.91 -10.40
C ASN A 14 4.20 5.59 -9.07
N GLN A 15 5.54 5.60 -9.07
CA GLN A 15 6.34 5.36 -7.85
C GLN A 15 6.06 6.42 -6.78
N GLU A 16 5.62 7.61 -7.18
CA GLU A 16 5.14 8.67 -6.30
C GLU A 16 3.91 8.24 -5.48
N ASP A 17 3.07 7.36 -6.01
CA ASP A 17 1.86 6.86 -5.35
C ASP A 17 2.16 5.72 -4.36
N MET A 18 3.37 5.15 -4.38
CA MET A 18 3.75 4.10 -3.44
C MET A 18 3.71 4.63 -2.00
N PRO A 19 3.27 3.81 -1.03
CA PRO A 19 3.13 4.25 0.34
C PRO A 19 4.48 4.72 0.90
N ASN A 20 4.47 5.90 1.52
CA ASN A 20 5.65 6.45 2.20
C ASN A 20 5.98 5.71 3.50
N LYS A 21 5.04 4.91 4.02
CA LYS A 21 5.20 4.10 5.22
C LYS A 21 5.25 2.64 4.83
N TRP A 22 6.26 1.93 5.31
CA TRP A 22 6.29 0.48 5.28
C TRP A 22 5.14 -0.07 6.13
N GLU A 23 4.40 -1.01 5.58
CA GLU A 23 3.42 -1.77 6.36
C GLU A 23 4.00 -3.13 6.75
N ASP A 24 3.83 -3.52 8.00
CA ASP A 24 4.09 -4.89 8.48
C ASP A 24 3.03 -5.86 7.91
N ALA A 25 3.10 -6.10 6.61
CA ALA A 25 2.21 -6.97 5.86
C ALA A 25 2.93 -7.52 4.62
N SER A 26 2.69 -8.80 4.31
CA SER A 26 3.31 -9.49 3.18
C SER A 26 2.29 -9.88 2.13
N LEU A 27 2.75 -10.10 0.89
CA LEU A 27 1.88 -10.63 -0.17
C LEU A 27 1.55 -12.11 0.09
N ASP A 28 0.27 -12.44 0.09
CA ASP A 28 -0.24 -13.80 0.21
C ASP A 28 -0.39 -14.42 -1.18
N LYS A 29 0.75 -14.80 -1.78
CA LYS A 29 0.82 -15.40 -3.14
C LYS A 29 0.04 -16.70 -3.28
N VAL A 30 -0.23 -17.37 -2.16
CA VAL A 30 -1.06 -18.59 -2.15
C VAL A 30 -2.50 -18.17 -2.37
N LYS A 31 -3.00 -17.24 -1.55
CA LYS A 31 -4.39 -16.77 -1.68
C LYS A 31 -4.68 -15.96 -2.91
N GLU A 32 -3.69 -15.30 -3.51
CA GLU A 32 -3.89 -14.63 -4.80
C GLU A 32 -4.39 -15.58 -5.91
N LYS A 33 -4.09 -16.88 -5.82
CA LYS A 33 -4.55 -17.87 -6.81
C LYS A 33 -5.92 -18.46 -6.49
N ASP A 34 -6.31 -18.41 -5.22
CA ASP A 34 -7.48 -19.13 -4.70
C ASP A 34 -8.74 -18.27 -4.63
N VAL A 35 -8.62 -16.94 -4.67
CA VAL A 35 -9.74 -16.02 -4.43
C VAL A 35 -10.05 -15.20 -5.67
N ASN A 36 -11.33 -14.88 -5.86
CA ASN A 36 -11.72 -13.90 -6.86
C ASN A 36 -11.32 -12.51 -6.37
N ILE A 37 -10.24 -11.98 -6.94
CA ILE A 37 -9.69 -10.69 -6.57
C ILE A 37 -10.41 -9.58 -7.36
N PRO A 38 -10.97 -8.55 -6.68
CA PRO A 38 -11.64 -7.45 -7.37
C PRO A 38 -10.65 -6.61 -8.22
N GLN A 39 -11.20 -5.93 -9.22
CA GLN A 39 -10.48 -4.89 -9.95
C GLN A 39 -10.36 -3.63 -9.08
N CYS A 40 -9.18 -3.02 -9.12
CA CYS A 40 -8.88 -1.76 -8.48
C CYS A 40 -9.50 -0.58 -9.23
N TRP A 41 -9.51 0.60 -8.59
CA TRP A 41 -9.81 1.86 -9.28
C TRP A 41 -8.87 2.10 -10.48
N CYS A 42 -7.60 1.67 -10.42
CA CYS A 42 -6.68 1.76 -11.57
C CYS A 42 -6.99 0.74 -12.69
N ALA A 43 -8.10 0.01 -12.61
CA ALA A 43 -8.50 -1.09 -13.51
C ALA A 43 -7.65 -2.36 -13.46
N ASP A 44 -6.47 -2.33 -12.84
CA ASP A 44 -5.69 -3.54 -12.57
C ASP A 44 -6.30 -4.42 -11.48
N VAL A 45 -6.02 -5.71 -11.51
CA VAL A 45 -6.44 -6.66 -10.46
C VAL A 45 -5.69 -6.35 -9.16
N CYS A 46 -6.41 -6.26 -8.04
CA CYS A 46 -5.79 -6.04 -6.74
C CYS A 46 -4.78 -7.16 -6.37
N LYS A 47 -4.05 -6.92 -5.29
CA LYS A 47 -3.15 -7.89 -4.65
C LYS A 47 -3.69 -8.26 -3.27
N VAL A 48 -3.34 -9.45 -2.78
CA VAL A 48 -3.76 -9.90 -1.45
C VAL A 48 -2.59 -9.71 -0.50
N LYS A 49 -2.74 -8.82 0.49
CA LYS A 49 -1.80 -8.69 1.60
C LYS A 49 -2.34 -9.40 2.84
N VAL A 50 -1.44 -9.95 3.63
CA VAL A 50 -1.70 -10.46 4.98
C VAL A 50 -0.93 -9.63 5.99
N SER A 51 -1.60 -9.15 7.02
CA SER A 51 -0.93 -8.42 8.12
C SER A 51 -0.01 -9.35 8.90
N THR A 52 1.25 -8.96 9.02
CA THR A 52 2.29 -9.66 9.80
C THR A 52 2.64 -8.90 11.08
N TYR A 53 1.91 -7.81 11.39
CA TYR A 53 2.20 -6.97 12.54
C TYR A 53 1.80 -7.60 13.88
N ARG A 54 2.74 -8.32 14.49
CA ARG A 54 2.57 -9.00 15.78
C ARG A 54 2.12 -8.11 16.95
N LYS A 55 2.45 -6.82 16.91
CA LYS A 55 2.08 -5.86 17.99
C LYS A 55 0.62 -5.41 17.90
N LYS A 56 -0.08 -5.63 16.78
CA LYS A 56 -1.56 -5.47 16.69
C LYS A 56 -2.18 -6.83 16.42
N SER A 57 -2.29 -7.62 17.48
CA SER A 57 -2.90 -8.96 17.45
C SER A 57 -4.30 -8.96 16.81
N TRP A 58 -5.07 -7.88 16.93
CA TRP A 58 -6.40 -7.76 16.31
C TRP A 58 -6.36 -7.66 14.78
N THR A 59 -5.22 -7.29 14.17
CA THR A 59 -5.04 -7.27 12.71
C THR A 59 -4.19 -8.40 12.19
N GLU A 60 -3.35 -9.02 13.02
CA GLU A 60 -2.42 -10.06 12.59
C GLU A 60 -3.15 -11.22 11.89
N GLY A 61 -2.61 -11.67 10.75
CA GLY A 61 -3.19 -12.75 9.96
C GLY A 61 -4.43 -12.36 9.14
N ARG A 62 -4.98 -11.14 9.30
CA ARG A 62 -6.09 -10.66 8.46
C ARG A 62 -5.59 -10.38 7.05
N ARG A 63 -6.42 -10.72 6.07
CA ARG A 63 -6.18 -10.50 4.65
C ARG A 63 -6.99 -9.34 4.13
N TYR A 64 -6.41 -8.58 3.22
CA TYR A 64 -7.07 -7.46 2.57
C TYR A 64 -6.59 -7.31 1.13
N PHE A 65 -7.47 -6.75 0.29
CA PHE A 65 -7.13 -6.40 -1.08
C PHE A 65 -6.49 -5.03 -1.13
N VAL A 66 -5.42 -4.91 -1.90
CA VAL A 66 -4.68 -3.67 -2.07
C VAL A 66 -4.44 -3.40 -3.55
N CYS A 67 -4.45 -2.13 -3.93
CA CYS A 67 -4.04 -1.70 -5.26
C CYS A 67 -2.59 -2.15 -5.57
N PRO A 68 -2.26 -2.60 -6.79
CA PRO A 68 -0.90 -2.98 -7.16
C PRO A 68 0.17 -1.92 -6.86
N ASN A 69 -0.15 -0.62 -6.95
CA ASN A 69 0.77 0.47 -6.57
C ASN A 69 1.17 0.45 -5.09
N TYR A 70 0.36 -0.17 -4.23
CA TYR A 70 0.57 -0.26 -2.78
C TYR A 70 0.87 -1.70 -2.33
N ALA A 71 1.05 -2.61 -3.28
CA ALA A 71 1.34 -4.01 -2.98
C ALA A 71 2.74 -4.22 -2.41
N TYR A 72 3.66 -3.32 -2.75
CA TYR A 72 5.05 -3.35 -2.33
C TYR A 72 5.36 -2.09 -1.55
N ASP A 73 6.14 -2.24 -0.47
CA ASP A 73 6.71 -1.08 0.17
C ASP A 73 7.84 -0.50 -0.69
N ARG A 74 8.14 0.78 -0.50
CA ARG A 74 9.32 1.40 -1.13
C ARG A 74 10.58 0.71 -0.61
N ALA A 75 11.60 0.67 -1.48
CA ALA A 75 12.93 0.23 -1.09
C ALA A 75 13.36 0.99 0.18
N LEU A 76 13.95 0.25 1.14
CA LEU A 76 14.47 0.88 2.34
C LEU A 76 15.53 1.92 1.93
N PRO A 77 15.44 3.17 2.42
CA PRO A 77 16.41 4.20 2.13
C PRO A 77 17.78 3.72 2.60
N THR A 78 18.76 3.83 1.71
CA THR A 78 20.14 3.41 2.01
C THR A 78 20.90 4.56 2.68
N ASN A 79 20.54 5.82 2.37
CA ASN A 79 21.02 7.00 3.08
C ASN A 79 19.94 7.61 3.97
N ALA A 80 20.37 8.22 5.08
CA ALA A 80 19.49 8.96 5.99
C ALA A 80 18.80 10.16 5.31
N TYR A 81 19.37 10.67 4.21
CA TYR A 81 18.80 11.77 3.42
C TYR A 81 17.74 11.33 2.42
N ASP A 82 17.62 10.03 2.15
CA ASP A 82 16.59 9.49 1.25
C ASP A 82 15.23 9.35 1.96
N GLN A 83 15.19 9.45 3.29
CA GLN A 83 13.93 9.54 4.03
C GLN A 83 13.31 10.92 3.84
N PRO A 84 12.06 11.01 3.34
CA PRO A 84 11.35 12.29 3.36
C PRO A 84 11.28 12.77 4.81
N PRO A 85 11.45 14.08 5.08
CA PRO A 85 11.45 14.61 6.43
C PRO A 85 10.17 14.17 7.12
N VAL A 86 10.30 13.31 8.13
CA VAL A 86 9.18 12.90 8.96
C VAL A 86 8.57 14.17 9.55
N SER A 87 7.30 14.47 9.23
CA SER A 87 6.60 15.51 10.00
C SER A 87 6.57 15.01 11.43
N SER A 88 7.41 15.58 12.28
CA SER A 88 7.52 15.27 13.69
C SER A 88 6.19 15.60 14.37
N ARG A 89 5.26 14.63 14.41
CA ARG A 89 4.25 14.65 15.46
C ARG A 89 4.97 14.27 16.74
N SER A 90 5.31 15.34 17.46
CA SER A 90 5.97 15.43 18.75
C SER A 90 5.94 14.15 19.57
N LYS A 91 7.14 13.64 19.83
CA LYS A 91 7.47 12.91 21.05
C LYS A 91 7.46 13.93 22.20
N MET A 92 6.29 14.41 22.60
CA MET A 92 6.11 14.97 23.95
C MET A 92 5.64 13.80 24.82
N LEU A 93 6.63 13.04 25.32
CA LEU A 93 6.48 12.36 26.59
C LEU A 93 6.67 13.44 27.65
N LEU A 94 5.59 13.76 28.36
CA LEU A 94 5.62 14.30 29.71
C LEU A 94 5.06 13.19 30.62
#